data_AF-A0A392T2H2-F1
#
_entry.id   AF-A0A392T2H2-F1
#
_cell.length_a   1.000
_cell.length_b   1.000
_cell.length_c   1.000
_cell.angle_alpha   90.00
_cell.angle_beta   90.00
_cell.angle_gamma   90.00
#
_symmetry.space_group_name_H-M   'P 1'
#
loop_
_entity.id
_entity.type
_entity.pdbx_description
1 polymer ?
#
loop_
_entity_poly.entity_id
_entity_poly.type
_entity_poly.pdbx_seq_one_letter_code
_entity_poly.pdbx_strand_id
1 'polypeptide(L)' 'MNGQHIGGRSLARKALRAGFYWATMQTDAKEHVKKCDKCQKHGDMHLAPPIELKTLSSSWPFAWWGMELLGPFPTTSGQN' A
#
# COMPACT_ATOMS: atom_id res chain seq x y z
N MET A 1 1.33 -23.08 -12.45
CA MET A 1 2.23 -22.28 -13.31
C MET A 1 2.07 -20.82 -12.93
N ASN A 2 2.99 -20.32 -12.10
CA ASN A 2 2.95 -18.98 -11.54
C ASN A 2 3.48 -18.01 -12.59
N GLY A 3 2.60 -17.48 -13.44
CA GLY A 3 2.97 -16.45 -14.39
C GLY A 3 3.39 -15.19 -13.63
N GLN A 4 4.62 -14.72 -13.86
CA GLN A 4 5.06 -13.43 -13.36
C GLN A 4 4.11 -12.34 -13.88
N HIS A 5 3.28 -11.79 -12.99
CA HIS A 5 2.33 -10.73 -13.31
C HIS A 5 3.10 -9.40 -13.46
N ILE A 6 3.49 -9.10 -14.69
CA ILE A 6 4.19 -7.87 -15.06
C ILE A 6 3.16 -6.81 -15.44
N GLY A 7 3.24 -5.63 -14.82
CA GLY A 7 2.36 -4.50 -15.17
C GLY A 7 2.56 -3.99 -16.60
N GLY A 8 1.55 -3.33 -17.17
CA GLY A 8 1.52 -3.00 -18.62
C GLY A 8 2.73 -2.19 -19.11
N ARG A 9 3.24 -1.25 -18.31
CA ARG A 9 4.47 -0.49 -18.65
C ARG A 9 5.71 -1.38 -18.71
N SER A 10 5.83 -2.31 -17.76
CA SER A 10 6.95 -3.24 -17.69
C SER A 10 6.87 -4.28 -18.81
N LEU A 11 5.66 -4.69 -19.21
CA LEU A 11 5.43 -5.57 -20.36
C LEU A 11 5.86 -4.89 -21.67
N ALA A 12 5.43 -3.65 -21.90
CA ALA A 12 5.86 -2.86 -23.06
C ALA A 12 7.39 -2.70 -23.09
N ARG A 13 8.01 -2.36 -21.95
CA ARG A 13 9.47 -2.24 -21.86
C ARG A 13 10.20 -3.56 -22.13
N LYS A 14 9.66 -4.69 -21.68
CA LYS A 14 10.26 -6.01 -21.89
C LYS A 14 10.24 -6.40 -23.36
N ALA A 15 9.14 -6.16 -24.05
CA ALA A 15 9.06 -6.44 -25.49
C ALA A 15 9.90 -5.46 -26.33
N LEU A 16 10.05 -4.19 -25.91
CA LEU A 16 11.02 -3.26 -26.53
C LEU A 16 12.45 -3.77 -26.39
N ARG A 17 12.84 -4.25 -25.20
CA ARG A 17 14.17 -4.85 -24.96
C ARG A 17 14.39 -6.14 -25.76
N ALA A 18 13.32 -6.86 -26.09
CA ALA A 18 13.38 -8.04 -26.94
C ALA A 18 13.37 -7.70 -28.45
N GLY A 19 13.34 -6.41 -28.82
CA GLY A 19 13.39 -5.95 -30.21
C GLY A 19 12.03 -5.81 -30.89
N PHE A 20 10.92 -6.01 -30.17
CA PHE A 20 9.59 -5.82 -30.72
C PHE A 20 9.12 -4.38 -30.51
N TYR A 21 8.70 -3.73 -31.59
CA TYR A 21 8.17 -2.37 -31.57
C TYR A 21 6.89 -2.28 -32.38
N TRP A 22 5.91 -1.56 -31.83
CA TRP A 22 4.74 -1.09 -32.55
C TRP A 22 4.16 0.15 -31.87
N ALA A 23 3.50 1.02 -32.63
CA ALA A 23 3.08 2.35 -32.16
C ALA A 23 2.11 2.30 -30.97
N THR A 24 1.23 1.29 -30.90
CA THR A 24 0.20 1.13 -29.87
C THR A 24 0.62 0.24 -28.70
N MET A 25 1.89 -0.20 -28.64
CA MET A 25 2.38 -1.17 -27.68
C MET A 25 2.10 -0.85 -26.21
N GLN A 26 2.21 0.41 -25.83
CA GLN A 26 1.89 0.80 -24.46
C GLN A 26 0.40 0.68 -24.14
N THR A 27 -0.45 0.97 -25.11
CA THR A 27 -1.91 0.87 -25.00
C THR A 27 -2.32 -0.60 -24.95
N ASP A 28 -1.79 -1.42 -25.85
CA ASP A 28 -2.08 -2.85 -25.92
C ASP A 28 -1.61 -3.57 -24.66
N ALA A 29 -0.42 -3.21 -24.13
CA ALA A 29 0.09 -3.78 -22.89
C ALA A 29 -0.77 -3.39 -21.67
N LYS A 30 -1.32 -2.16 -21.65
CA LYS A 30 -2.29 -1.76 -20.61
C LYS A 30 -3.59 -2.54 -20.74
N GLU A 31 -4.12 -2.67 -21.95
CA GLU A 31 -5.37 -3.37 -22.20
C GLU A 31 -5.26 -4.87 -21.88
N HIS A 32 -4.11 -5.47 -22.18
CA HIS A 32 -3.78 -6.85 -21.83
C HIS A 32 -3.78 -7.07 -20.31
N VAL A 33 -3.14 -6.19 -19.56
CA VAL A 33 -3.13 -6.26 -18.08
C VAL A 33 -4.50 -5.93 -17.48
N LYS A 34 -5.31 -5.10 -18.14
CA LYS A 34 -6.69 -4.81 -17.75
C LYS A 34 -7.62 -6.02 -17.91
N LYS A 35 -7.44 -6.81 -18.98
CA LYS A 35 -8.19 -8.05 -19.24
C LYS A 35 -7.73 -9.25 -18.38
N CYS A 36 -6.59 -9.14 -17.71
CA CYS A 36 -6.03 -10.20 -16.90
C CYS A 36 -6.66 -10.26 -15.50
N ASP A 37 -7.61 -11.18 -15.28
CA ASP A 37 -8.29 -11.36 -13.98
C ASP A 37 -7.33 -11.56 -12.81
N LYS A 38 -6.28 -12.35 -13.00
CA LYS A 38 -5.26 -12.59 -11.96
C LYS A 38 -4.48 -11.31 -11.63
N CYS A 39 -4.23 -10.48 -12.64
CA CYS A 39 -3.55 -9.20 -12.48
C CYS A 39 -4.46 -8.16 -11.81
N GLN A 40 -5.78 -8.24 -12.01
CA GLN A 40 -6.74 -7.36 -11.33
C GLN A 40 -6.98 -7.78 -9.87
N LYS A 41 -7.09 -9.09 -9.62
CA LYS A 41 -7.32 -9.63 -8.26
C LYS A 41 -6.15 -9.43 -7.31
N HIS A 42 -4.91 -9.50 -7.82
CA HIS A 42 -3.69 -9.38 -7.02
C HIS A 42 -2.88 -8.13 -7.35
N GLY A 43 -3.35 -7.32 -8.30
CA GLY A 43 -2.78 -6.01 -8.54
C GLY A 43 -3.08 -5.14 -7.33
N ASP A 44 -2.10 -4.33 -6.94
CA ASP A 44 -2.22 -3.37 -5.85
C ASP A 44 -3.19 -2.24 -6.27
N MET A 45 -4.48 -2.57 -6.40
CA MET A 45 -5.56 -1.63 -6.65
C MET A 45 -5.91 -1.02 -5.29
N HIS A 46 -5.03 -0.13 -4.82
CA HIS A 46 -5.36 0.78 -3.74
C HIS A 46 -6.37 1.83 -4.27
N LEU A 47 -7.57 1.37 -4.65
CA LEU A 47 -8.76 2.21 -4.81
C LEU A 47 -9.42 2.48 -3.47
N ALA A 48 -8.67 2.32 -2.37
CA ALA A 48 -9.09 2.93 -1.13
C ALA A 48 -9.37 4.41 -1.46
N PRO A 49 -10.56 4.92 -1.14
CA PRO A 49 -10.82 6.34 -1.30
C PRO A 49 -9.68 7.11 -0.64
N PRO A 50 -9.29 8.27 -1.16
CA PRO A 50 -8.35 9.15 -0.46
C PRO A 50 -9.03 9.53 0.87
N ILE A 51 -8.83 8.69 1.88
CA ILE A 51 -9.05 9.07 3.26
C ILE A 51 -8.05 10.18 3.45
N GLU A 52 -8.56 11.38 3.74
CA GLU A 52 -7.72 12.42 4.31
C GLU A 52 -7.03 11.79 5.52
N LEU A 53 -5.76 11.44 5.34
CA LEU A 53 -4.86 11.24 6.45
C LEU A 53 -4.81 12.60 7.12
N LYS A 54 -5.66 12.80 8.12
CA LYS A 54 -5.58 13.94 9.03
C LYS A 54 -4.20 13.82 9.66
N THR A 55 -3.22 14.50 9.08
CA THR A 55 -1.97 14.81 9.75
C THR A 55 -2.37 15.56 11.01
N LEU A 56 -2.25 14.90 12.16
CA LEU A 56 -2.38 15.56 13.46
C LEU A 56 -1.20 16.53 13.56
N SER A 57 -1.34 17.69 12.96
CA SER A 57 -0.48 18.83 13.21
C SER A 57 -0.79 19.28 14.63
N SER A 58 -0.06 18.73 15.60
CA SER A 58 -0.08 19.30 16.94
C SER A 58 0.61 20.66 16.88
N SER A 59 -0.17 21.73 17.06
CA SER A 59 0.35 23.08 17.24
C SER A 59 0.95 23.31 18.63
N TRP A 60 0.93 22.31 19.51
CA TRP A 60 1.30 22.44 20.92
C TRP A 60 2.48 21.53 21.29
N PRO A 61 3.54 22.08 21.91
CA PRO A 61 4.75 21.31 22.25
C PRO A 61 4.54 20.24 23.36
N PHE A 62 3.32 20.11 23.92
CA PHE A 62 2.99 19.16 24.99
C PHE A 62 2.07 18.00 24.56
N ALA A 63 1.82 17.79 23.26
CA ALA A 63 0.84 16.78 22.82
C ALA A 63 1.27 15.31 22.99
N TRP A 64 2.53 15.06 23.37
CA TRP A 64 3.04 13.70 23.60
C TRP A 64 3.80 13.64 24.92
N TRP A 65 3.07 13.68 26.03
CA TRP A 65 3.54 13.12 27.29
C TRP A 65 2.72 11.86 27.52
N GLY A 66 3.31 10.71 27.16
CA GLY A 66 2.68 9.42 27.35
C GLY A 66 2.39 9.19 28.83
N MET A 67 1.12 9.13 29.19
CA MET A 67 0.68 8.57 30.48
C MET A 67 0.42 7.09 30.25
N GLU A 68 1.46 6.28 30.43
CA GLU A 68 1.31 4.84 30.56
C GLU A 68 0.99 4.53 32.02
N LEU A 69 -0.29 4.32 32.32
CA LEU A 69 -0.73 3.81 33.62
C LEU A 69 -0.40 2.32 33.66
N LEU A 70 0.71 1.96 34.33
CA LEU A 70 0.89 0.58 34.77
C LEU A 70 -0.23 0.24 35.77
N GLY A 71 -0.83 -0.93 35.54
CA GLY A 71 -2.11 -1.37 36.11
C GLY A 71 -2.16 -1.50 37.64
N PRO A 72 -3.29 -1.98 38.19
CA PRO A 72 -3.71 -1.72 39.56
C PRO A 72 -2.63 -2.08 40.60
N PHE A 73 -2.22 -1.07 41.36
CA PHE A 73 -1.35 -1.24 42.51
C PHE A 73 -2.14 -1.92 43.64
N PRO A 74 -1.64 -3.01 44.24
CA PRO A 74 -2.28 -3.58 45.41
C PRO A 74 -2.11 -2.63 46.60
N THR A 75 -3.22 -2.19 47.20
CA THR A 75 -3.21 -1.51 48.50
C THR A 75 -2.91 -2.53 49.59
N THR A 76 -1.66 -2.63 50.03
CA THR A 76 -1.39 -3.28 51.31
C THR A 76 -1.76 -2.30 52.42
N SER A 77 -2.84 -2.61 53.14
CA SER A 77 -3.00 -2.13 54.51
C SER A 77 -1.81 -2.66 55.30
N GLY A 78 -0.88 -1.78 55.66
CA GLY A 78 0.05 -2.06 56.75
C GLY A 78 -0.77 -2.13 58.03
N GLN A 79 -1.39 -3.29 58.25
CA GLN A 79 -2.01 -3.66 59.51
C GLN A 79 -0.89 -3.66 60.55
N ASN A 80 -1.10 -2.84 61.58
CA ASN A 80 -0.41 -2.90 62.85
C ASN A 80 -0.87 -4.12 63.66
#